data_AF-A0A529NPT6-F1
#
_entry.id   AF-A0A529NPT6-F1
#
_cell.length_a   1.000
_cell.length_b   1.000
_cell.length_c   1.000
_cell.angle_alpha   90.00
_cell.angle_beta   90.00
_cell.angle_gamma   90.00
#
_symmetry.space_group_name_H-M   'P 1'
#
loop_
_entity.id
_entity.type
_entity.pdbx_description
1 polymer ?
#
loop_
_entity_poly.entity_id
_entity_poly.type
_entity_poly.pdbx_seq_one_letter_code
_entity_poly.pdbx_strand_id
1 'polypeptide(L)'
;MQRKDDQGRKPADFETAKSELSERFEQETQTATEALQDARDELTRKAGDYATEAKQALFDKAEGTQRDISSNLKAFSGALRAASEHLANNDQRTASKFTLDAAGSLERLSSSLKDKPFEDVLGEMRSFGRENSGALIAGSVLAGLALGRFIKS
;
A
#
# COMPACT_ATOMS: atom_id res chain seq x y z
N MET A 1 -51.47 14.31 -31.28
CA MET A 1 -50.68 13.29 -30.57
C MET A 1 -49.52 14.02 -29.90
N GLN A 2 -49.61 14.27 -28.58
CA GLN A 2 -48.62 15.05 -27.83
C GLN A 2 -47.66 14.12 -27.08
N ARG A 3 -46.38 14.28 -27.43
CA ARG A 3 -45.16 14.30 -26.61
C ARG A 3 -45.21 13.58 -25.24
N LYS A 4 -44.32 12.60 -25.07
CA LYS A 4 -43.87 12.12 -23.75
C LYS A 4 -42.36 12.36 -23.65
N ASP A 5 -42.08 13.58 -23.22
CA ASP A 5 -40.98 14.08 -22.40
C ASP A 5 -39.88 13.07 -22.00
N ASP A 6 -38.75 13.16 -22.73
CA ASP A 6 -37.41 12.97 -22.19
C ASP A 6 -37.15 14.03 -21.11
N GLN A 7 -37.19 13.65 -19.83
CA GLN A 7 -36.67 14.50 -18.74
C GLN A 7 -35.51 13.78 -18.04
N GLY A 8 -34.31 14.30 -18.30
CA GLY A 8 -33.05 13.80 -17.77
C GLY A 8 -32.99 13.84 -16.25
N ARG A 9 -32.29 12.84 -15.69
CA ARG A 9 -31.81 12.83 -14.30
C ARG A 9 -31.10 14.15 -14.00
N LYS A 10 -31.68 14.95 -13.10
CA LYS A 10 -31.21 16.30 -12.76
C LYS A 10 -29.97 16.22 -11.84
N PRO A 11 -28.98 17.11 -12.01
CA PRO A 11 -27.77 17.20 -11.16
C PRO A 11 -28.04 17.64 -9.71
N ALA A 12 -29.24 18.12 -9.39
CA ALA A 12 -29.58 18.68 -8.08
C ALA A 12 -29.56 17.67 -6.92
N ASP A 13 -30.02 16.42 -7.13
CA ASP A 13 -30.07 15.41 -6.07
C ASP A 13 -28.66 14.96 -5.62
N PHE A 14 -27.69 14.97 -6.54
CA PHE A 14 -26.32 14.58 -6.24
C PHE A 14 -25.56 15.68 -5.49
N GLU A 15 -25.78 16.95 -5.82
CA GLU A 15 -25.20 18.08 -5.07
C GLU A 15 -25.72 18.13 -3.64
N THR A 16 -27.02 17.90 -3.41
CA THR A 16 -27.61 17.88 -2.07
C THR A 16 -27.10 16.70 -1.25
N ALA A 17 -27.02 15.51 -1.84
CA ALA A 17 -26.43 14.35 -1.16
C ALA A 17 -24.96 14.57 -0.82
N LYS A 18 -24.19 15.21 -1.71
CA LYS A 18 -22.79 15.53 -1.47
C LYS A 18 -22.63 16.59 -0.37
N SER A 19 -23.46 17.63 -0.32
CA SER A 19 -23.37 18.65 0.73
C SER A 19 -23.71 18.09 2.10
N GLU A 20 -24.75 17.27 2.22
CA GLU A 20 -25.14 16.66 3.49
C GLU A 20 -24.08 15.66 3.99
N LEU A 21 -23.45 14.92 3.06
CA LEU A 21 -22.33 14.04 3.38
C LEU A 21 -21.08 14.84 3.79
N SER A 22 -20.76 15.92 3.07
CA SER A 22 -19.61 16.79 3.36
C SER A 22 -19.74 17.42 4.74
N GLU A 23 -20.90 17.94 5.11
CA GLU A 23 -21.11 18.56 6.43
C GLU A 23 -20.89 17.56 7.57
N ARG A 24 -21.44 16.34 7.44
CA ARG A 24 -21.24 15.27 8.42
C ARG A 24 -19.79 14.80 8.45
N PHE A 25 -19.17 14.67 7.27
CA PHE A 25 -17.79 14.24 7.14
C PHE A 25 -16.82 15.28 7.69
N GLU A 26 -17.05 16.58 7.50
CA GLU A 26 -16.25 17.65 8.08
C GLU A 26 -16.32 17.64 9.60
N GLN A 27 -17.51 17.45 10.17
CA GLN A 27 -17.71 17.41 11.62
C GLN A 27 -17.05 16.18 12.26
N GLU A 28 -17.22 14.99 11.67
CA GLU A 28 -16.53 13.77 12.11
C GLU A 28 -15.02 13.83 11.88
N THR A 29 -14.58 14.41 10.76
CA THR A 29 -13.15 14.58 10.46
C THR A 29 -12.49 15.51 11.45
N GLN A 30 -13.17 16.55 11.93
CA GLN A 30 -12.61 17.46 12.91
C GLN A 30 -12.35 16.75 14.24
N THR A 31 -13.35 16.03 14.77
CA THR A 31 -13.20 15.24 16.00
C THR A 31 -12.18 14.11 15.84
N ALA A 32 -12.18 13.43 14.70
CA ALA A 32 -11.20 12.40 14.39
C ALA A 32 -9.79 12.99 14.30
N THR A 33 -9.63 14.18 13.71
CA THR A 33 -8.34 14.86 13.58
C THR A 33 -7.77 15.23 14.94
N GLU A 34 -8.61 15.73 15.86
CA GLU A 34 -8.20 16.04 17.25
C GLU A 34 -7.73 14.78 17.98
N ALA A 35 -8.54 13.71 17.96
CA ALA A 35 -8.15 12.44 18.57
C ALA A 35 -6.90 11.82 17.91
N LEU A 36 -6.75 11.98 16.58
CA LEU A 36 -5.55 11.56 15.86
C LEU A 36 -4.33 12.40 16.23
N GLN A 37 -4.46 13.71 16.49
CA GLN A 37 -3.33 14.55 16.88
C GLN A 37 -2.79 14.13 18.24
N ASP A 38 -3.66 13.93 19.22
CA ASP A 38 -3.26 13.44 20.55
C ASP A 38 -2.60 12.06 20.48
N ALA A 39 -3.20 11.14 19.73
CA ALA A 39 -2.64 9.82 19.50
C ALA A 39 -1.30 9.87 18.74
N ARG A 40 -1.15 10.79 17.77
CA ARG A 40 0.10 11.00 17.03
C ARG A 40 1.21 11.52 17.93
N ASP A 41 0.92 12.40 18.87
CA ASP A 41 1.93 12.97 19.77
C ASP A 41 2.45 11.95 20.79
N GLU A 42 1.57 11.09 21.31
CA GLU A 42 1.98 9.97 22.16
C GLU A 42 2.74 8.91 21.35
N LEU A 43 2.23 8.56 20.16
CA LEU A 43 2.87 7.59 19.28
C LEU A 43 4.23 8.08 18.81
N THR A 44 4.39 9.35 18.44
CA THR A 44 5.67 9.91 17.97
C THR A 44 6.73 9.83 19.05
N ARG A 45 6.38 10.11 20.32
CA ARG A 45 7.28 9.96 21.46
C ARG A 45 7.72 8.52 21.67
N LYS A 46 6.76 7.58 21.77
CA LYS A 46 7.07 6.15 21.98
C LYS A 46 7.78 5.53 20.77
N ALA A 47 7.38 5.91 19.56
CA ALA A 47 7.95 5.40 18.33
C ALA A 47 9.39 5.88 18.11
N GLY A 48 9.78 7.07 18.57
CA GLY A 48 11.18 7.54 18.42
C GLY A 48 12.19 6.60 19.09
N ASP A 49 11.90 6.22 20.34
CA ASP A 49 12.75 5.32 21.13
C ASP A 49 12.71 3.90 20.56
N TYR A 50 11.51 3.37 20.33
CA TYR A 50 11.32 2.01 19.83
C TYR A 50 11.81 1.82 18.39
N ALA A 51 11.68 2.84 17.53
CA ALA A 51 12.11 2.75 16.14
C ALA A 51 13.63 2.67 16.04
N THR A 52 14.37 3.31 16.93
CA THR A 52 15.84 3.25 16.92
C THR A 52 16.32 1.85 17.29
N GLU A 53 15.77 1.28 18.37
CA GLU A 53 16.08 -0.09 18.83
C GLU A 53 15.64 -1.14 17.79
N ALA A 54 14.41 -1.03 17.30
CA ALA A 54 13.89 -1.92 16.27
C ALA A 54 14.70 -1.84 14.98
N LYS A 55 15.10 -0.64 14.56
CA LYS A 55 15.94 -0.45 13.37
C LYS A 55 17.29 -1.15 13.53
N GLN A 56 17.92 -1.03 14.69
CA GLN A 56 19.20 -1.69 14.96
C GLN A 56 19.06 -3.21 14.97
N ALA A 57 18.07 -3.75 15.69
CA ALA A 57 17.79 -5.19 15.69
C ALA A 57 17.45 -5.74 14.30
N LEU A 58 16.76 -4.96 13.46
CA LEU A 58 16.49 -5.32 12.07
C LEU A 58 17.75 -5.35 11.21
N PHE A 59 18.67 -4.40 11.37
CA PHE A 59 19.96 -4.40 10.65
C PHE A 59 20.82 -5.61 11.05
N ASP A 60 20.99 -5.84 12.34
CA ASP A 60 21.77 -6.97 12.86
C ASP A 60 21.21 -8.31 12.34
N LYS A 61 19.88 -8.42 12.28
CA LYS A 61 19.21 -9.61 11.74
C LYS A 61 19.31 -9.70 10.22
N ALA A 62 19.27 -8.58 9.50
CA ALA A 62 19.34 -8.56 8.03
C ALA A 62 20.70 -9.08 7.53
N GLU A 63 21.81 -8.68 8.16
CA GLU A 63 23.16 -9.20 7.84
C GLU A 63 23.26 -10.72 8.04
N GLY A 64 22.61 -11.25 9.09
CA GLY A 64 22.54 -12.69 9.33
C GLY A 64 21.63 -13.45 8.37
N THR A 65 20.50 -12.84 7.97
CA THR A 65 19.44 -13.47 7.17
C THR A 65 19.79 -13.55 5.68
N GLN A 66 20.76 -12.77 5.19
CA GLN A 66 21.13 -12.72 3.77
C GLN A 66 21.54 -14.10 3.20
N ARG A 67 22.05 -15.01 4.03
CA ARG A 67 22.36 -16.40 3.62
C ARG A 67 21.12 -17.28 3.47
N ASP A 68 20.07 -17.05 4.26
CA ASP A 68 18.83 -17.84 4.25
C ASP A 68 17.83 -17.33 3.20
N ILE A 69 18.02 -16.10 2.69
CA ILE A 69 17.20 -15.48 1.65
C ILE A 69 17.23 -16.30 0.35
N SER A 70 18.37 -16.89 -0.03
CA SER A 70 18.49 -17.66 -1.28
C SER A 70 17.52 -18.85 -1.34
N SER A 71 17.36 -19.57 -0.23
CA SER A 71 16.47 -20.74 -0.15
C SER A 71 15.00 -20.32 -0.21
N ASN A 72 14.63 -19.26 0.53
CA ASN A 72 13.26 -18.74 0.55
C ASN A 72 12.86 -18.07 -0.77
N LEU A 73 13.81 -17.40 -1.45
CA LEU A 73 13.61 -16.84 -2.79
C LEU A 73 13.29 -17.94 -3.80
N LYS A 74 14.01 -19.06 -3.78
CA LYS A 74 13.76 -20.16 -4.72
C LYS A 74 12.36 -20.76 -4.53
N ALA A 75 11.92 -20.95 -3.29
CA ALA A 75 10.57 -21.39 -2.98
C ALA A 75 9.50 -20.38 -3.43
N PHE A 76 9.74 -19.08 -3.16
CA PHE A 76 8.84 -18.00 -3.57
C PHE A 76 8.74 -17.85 -5.10
N SER A 77 9.86 -17.90 -5.81
CA SER A 77 9.90 -17.88 -7.28
C SER A 77 9.13 -19.05 -7.89
N GLY A 78 9.21 -20.24 -7.28
CA GLY A 78 8.43 -21.41 -7.69
C GLY A 78 6.93 -21.19 -7.55
N ALA A 79 6.48 -20.65 -6.41
CA ALA A 79 5.07 -20.32 -6.18
C ALA A 79 4.57 -19.21 -7.13
N LEU A 80 5.38 -18.17 -7.35
CA LEU A 80 5.05 -17.07 -8.26
C LEU A 80 4.97 -17.54 -9.72
N ARG A 81 5.87 -18.43 -10.14
CA ARG A 81 5.83 -19.07 -11.47
C ARG A 81 4.55 -19.87 -11.67
N ALA A 82 4.18 -20.70 -10.70
CA ALA A 82 2.94 -21.49 -10.76
C ALA A 82 1.68 -20.60 -10.81
N ALA A 83 1.65 -19.53 -10.00
CA ALA A 83 0.53 -18.58 -10.00
C ALA A 83 0.42 -17.80 -11.32
N SER A 84 1.55 -17.40 -11.90
CA SER A 84 1.56 -16.69 -13.18
C SER A 84 1.17 -17.59 -14.35
N GLU A 85 1.55 -18.88 -14.33
CA GLU A 85 1.06 -19.88 -15.28
C GLU A 85 -0.45 -20.07 -15.18
N HIS A 86 -1.01 -20.09 -13.97
CA HIS A 86 -2.46 -20.12 -13.76
C HIS A 86 -3.20 -18.86 -14.24
N LEU A 87 -2.57 -17.68 -14.12
CA LEU A 87 -3.18 -16.41 -14.51
C LEU A 87 -3.07 -16.16 -16.02
N ALA A 88 -1.95 -16.56 -16.65
CA ALA A 88 -1.77 -16.50 -18.10
C ALA A 88 -2.77 -17.39 -18.86
N ASN A 89 -3.23 -18.47 -18.22
CA ASN A 89 -4.20 -19.40 -18.79
C ASN A 89 -5.65 -18.88 -18.80
N ASN A 90 -5.93 -17.68 -18.25
CA ASN A 90 -7.28 -17.11 -18.12
C ASN A 90 -7.64 -16.02 -19.17
N ASP A 91 -6.89 -15.96 -20.28
CA ASP A 91 -7.23 -15.32 -21.57
C ASP A 91 -7.80 -13.87 -21.56
N GLN A 92 -7.49 -13.07 -20.53
CA GLN A 92 -7.73 -11.62 -20.59
C GLN A 92 -6.49 -10.90 -21.11
N ARG A 93 -6.43 -10.68 -22.43
CA ARG A 93 -5.30 -9.99 -23.11
C ARG A 93 -4.96 -8.59 -22.57
N THR A 94 -5.90 -7.91 -21.91
CA THR A 94 -5.66 -6.61 -21.27
C THR A 94 -5.05 -6.76 -19.89
N ALA A 95 -5.52 -7.74 -19.10
CA ALA A 95 -4.94 -8.08 -17.81
C ALA A 95 -3.53 -8.64 -17.97
N SER A 96 -3.26 -9.38 -19.05
CA SER A 96 -1.93 -9.96 -19.31
C SER A 96 -0.86 -8.89 -19.56
N LYS A 97 -1.16 -7.81 -20.28
CA LYS A 97 -0.23 -6.69 -20.49
C LYS A 97 0.10 -5.96 -19.20
N PHE A 98 -0.92 -5.62 -18.42
CA PHE A 98 -0.72 -4.99 -17.11
C PHE A 98 0.09 -5.88 -16.16
N THR A 99 -0.20 -7.18 -16.15
CA THR A 99 0.54 -8.17 -15.35
C THR A 99 1.98 -8.30 -15.82
N LEU A 100 2.24 -8.24 -17.14
CA LEU A 100 3.59 -8.32 -17.70
C LEU A 100 4.42 -7.08 -17.35
N ASP A 101 3.84 -5.89 -17.43
CA ASP A 101 4.49 -4.64 -17.04
C ASP A 101 4.79 -4.60 -15.54
N ALA A 102 3.86 -5.10 -14.72
CA ALA A 102 4.04 -5.25 -13.29
C ALA A 102 5.14 -6.27 -12.97
N ALA A 103 5.15 -7.44 -13.62
CA ALA A 103 6.16 -8.47 -13.45
C ALA A 103 7.56 -7.96 -13.85
N GLY A 104 7.67 -7.25 -14.97
CA GLY A 104 8.94 -6.67 -15.43
C GLY A 104 9.46 -5.55 -14.51
N SER A 105 8.58 -4.84 -13.82
CA SER A 105 8.95 -3.85 -12.81
C SER A 105 9.40 -4.53 -11.50
N LEU A 106 8.70 -5.60 -11.11
CA LEU A 106 9.03 -6.41 -9.93
C LEU A 106 10.34 -7.18 -10.08
N GLU A 107 10.65 -7.70 -11.26
CA GLU A 107 11.91 -8.39 -11.56
C GLU A 107 13.12 -7.45 -11.43
N ARG A 108 12.98 -6.22 -11.93
CA ARG A 108 14.00 -5.18 -11.79
C ARG A 108 14.21 -4.80 -10.32
N LEU A 109 13.11 -4.66 -9.58
CA LEU A 109 13.17 -4.40 -8.14
C LEU A 109 13.84 -5.56 -7.41
N SER A 110 13.44 -6.81 -7.68
CA SER A 110 14.01 -8.00 -7.06
C SER A 110 15.50 -8.17 -7.37
N SER A 111 15.92 -7.88 -8.60
CA SER A 111 17.32 -7.95 -9.01
C SER A 111 18.15 -6.86 -8.34
N SER A 112 17.60 -5.65 -8.25
CA SER A 112 18.21 -4.52 -7.52
C SER A 112 18.34 -4.81 -6.02
N LEU A 113 17.32 -5.44 -5.40
CA LEU A 113 17.32 -5.79 -3.98
C LEU A 113 18.30 -6.92 -3.63
N LYS A 114 18.60 -7.83 -4.56
CA LYS A 114 19.50 -8.96 -4.31
C LYS A 114 20.94 -8.51 -4.04
N ASP A 115 21.37 -7.46 -4.72
CA ASP A 115 22.74 -6.99 -4.71
C ASP A 115 22.91 -5.67 -3.91
N LYS A 116 21.84 -5.13 -3.32
CA LYS A 116 21.88 -3.91 -2.50
C LYS A 116 21.90 -4.20 -1.00
N PRO A 117 22.73 -3.48 -0.23
CA PRO A 117 22.65 -3.54 1.23
C PRO A 117 21.30 -2.97 1.70
N PHE A 118 20.81 -3.51 2.82
CA PHE A 118 19.50 -3.14 3.39
C PHE A 118 19.40 -1.64 3.71
N GLU A 119 20.52 -1.00 4.04
CA GLU A 119 20.63 0.45 4.28
C GLU A 119 20.24 1.29 3.06
N ASP A 120 20.68 0.88 1.88
CA ASP A 120 20.38 1.57 0.62
C ASP A 120 18.90 1.45 0.26
N VAL A 121 18.32 0.26 0.49
CA VAL A 121 16.88 0.00 0.25
C VAL A 121 16.02 0.89 1.16
N LEU A 122 16.40 1.03 2.43
CA LEU A 122 15.73 1.94 3.35
C LEU A 122 15.88 3.41 2.95
N GLY A 123 17.03 3.78 2.41
CA GLY A 123 17.29 5.10 1.84
C GLY A 123 16.36 5.42 0.66
N GLU A 124 16.24 4.49 -0.29
CA GLU A 124 15.36 4.61 -1.46
C GLU A 124 13.88 4.68 -1.06
N MET A 125 13.45 3.85 -0.12
CA MET A 125 12.06 3.87 0.37
C MET A 125 11.72 5.22 1.02
N ARG A 126 12.66 5.81 1.77
CA ARG A 126 12.51 7.14 2.37
C ARG A 126 12.48 8.26 1.32
N SER A 127 13.25 8.14 0.24
CA SER A 127 13.20 9.09 -0.89
C SER A 127 11.86 8.97 -1.63
N PHE A 128 11.47 7.75 -1.97
CA PHE A 128 10.22 7.45 -2.67
C PHE A 128 9.00 7.96 -1.89
N GLY A 129 8.94 7.72 -0.58
CA GLY A 129 7.84 8.18 0.26
C GLY A 129 7.73 9.71 0.35
N ARG A 130 8.87 10.41 0.28
CA ARG A 130 8.92 11.88 0.28
C ARG A 130 8.43 12.46 -1.05
N GLU A 131 8.83 11.82 -2.15
CA GLU A 131 8.52 12.25 -3.51
C GLU A 131 7.10 11.86 -3.93
N ASN A 132 6.58 10.75 -3.39
CA ASN A 132 5.27 10.20 -3.68
C ASN A 132 4.44 10.09 -2.39
N SER A 133 4.14 11.25 -1.79
CA SER A 133 3.37 11.31 -0.53
C SER A 133 2.03 10.56 -0.61
N GLY A 134 1.35 10.57 -1.76
CA GLY A 134 0.09 9.83 -1.96
C GLY A 134 0.27 8.30 -1.90
N ALA A 135 1.37 7.78 -2.46
CA ALA A 135 1.67 6.35 -2.40
C ALA A 135 1.99 5.89 -0.98
N LEU A 136 2.69 6.74 -0.19
CA LEU A 136 2.98 6.47 1.21
C LEU A 136 1.69 6.35 2.05
N ILE A 137 0.73 7.26 1.86
CA ILE A 137 -0.56 7.24 2.57
C ILE A 137 -1.38 6.01 2.17
N ALA A 138 -1.50 5.74 0.86
CA ALA A 138 -2.22 4.55 0.39
C ALA A 138 -1.57 3.26 0.92
N GLY A 139 -0.23 3.21 0.93
CA GLY A 139 0.54 2.08 1.44
C GLY A 139 0.35 1.86 2.94
N SER A 140 0.31 2.92 3.75
CA SER A 140 0.14 2.79 5.21
C SER A 140 -1.23 2.27 5.61
N VAL A 141 -2.28 2.65 4.89
CA VAL A 141 -3.64 2.11 5.09
C VAL A 141 -3.66 0.62 4.79
N LEU A 142 -3.12 0.22 3.63
CA LEU A 142 -3.06 -1.20 3.25
C LEU A 142 -2.22 -2.01 4.24
N ALA A 143 -1.06 -1.47 4.67
CA ALA A 143 -0.21 -2.11 5.67
C ALA A 143 -0.92 -2.26 7.02
N GLY A 144 -1.64 -1.24 7.49
CA GLY A 144 -2.42 -1.29 8.72
C GLY A 144 -3.51 -2.36 8.67
N LEU A 145 -4.23 -2.47 7.55
CA LEU A 145 -5.22 -3.52 7.33
C LEU A 145 -4.60 -4.91 7.29
N ALA A 146 -3.45 -5.07 6.61
CA ALA A 146 -2.74 -6.34 6.54
C ALA A 146 -2.27 -6.79 7.93
N LEU A 147 -1.68 -5.90 8.72
CA LEU A 147 -1.26 -6.16 10.10
C LEU A 147 -2.46 -6.52 10.98
N GLY A 148 -3.56 -5.75 10.88
CA GLY A 148 -4.80 -6.04 11.60
C GLY A 148 -5.41 -7.39 11.23
N ARG A 149 -5.28 -7.79 9.95
CA ARG A 149 -5.75 -9.10 9.48
C ARG A 149 -4.87 -10.24 9.98
N PHE A 150 -3.55 -10.04 10.08
CA PHE A 150 -2.62 -11.04 10.60
C PHE A 150 -2.80 -11.27 12.10
N ILE A 151 -3.04 -10.22 12.88
CA ILE A 151 -3.29 -10.33 14.33
C ILE A 151 -4.61 -11.06 14.63
N LYS A 152 -5.59 -10.98 13.72
CA LYS A 152 -6.90 -11.63 13.86
C LYS A 152 -6.98 -13.03 13.22
N SER A 153 -6.07 -13.40 12.32
CA SER A 153 -6.06 -14.71 11.64
C SER A 153 -5.22 -15.72 12.42
#